data_AF-A0A9N9QTY3-F1
#
_entry.id   AF-A0A9N9QTY3-F1
#
_cell.length_a   1.000
_cell.length_b   1.000
_cell.length_c   1.000
_cell.angle_alpha   90.00
_cell.angle_beta   90.00
_cell.angle_gamma   90.00
#
_symmetry.space_group_name_H-M   'P 1'
#
loop_
_entity.id
_entity.type
_entity.pdbx_description
1 polymer ?
#
loop_
_entity_poly.entity_id
_entity_poly.type
_entity_poly.pdbx_seq_one_letter_code
_entity_poly.pdbx_strand_id
1 'polypeptide(L)'
;MQGSLVLGKDVLDTLNYYFRRAASSNSRRSMDGQTNAIAMEVISSSLCRKINFCVGALYQFINEYVIALAQVSESVFDDIHNIDIEEKLQAAAPLFGKLKGCLRGIRKIIKAANVKATDVNEDYIWVGLIKKISAEFQTRAVAYVADKLNADAKDDVIKKVLTQKLVVRIAETELLYQKKLCQNHRICSRSLLCTNSLNNVLERLSSLPKNRVKSFIRSLFELLPETSLYTRLSGVTANEFQVILNDMAFADHVPTKDILLAVQKIVANRINNIYSKEEVKQDQDTLLVHIILSDLDFFYSKGKSDTFDKFFNDFIVWTRTGGRVTKILKEVIKNIQNTLYRSEDTLIAKLSYEVRVFLEITVDPEQDRYV
;
A
#
# COMPACT_ATOMS: atom_id res chain seq x y z
N MET A 1 -2.78 -41.21 14.54
CA MET A 1 -3.96 -41.94 13.99
C MET A 1 -5.16 -41.46 14.79
N GLN A 2 -6.26 -40.90 14.29
CA GLN A 2 -6.83 -40.51 12.98
C GLN A 2 -7.36 -39.07 13.21
N GLY A 3 -7.37 -38.11 12.29
CA GLY A 3 -7.67 -38.21 10.87
C GLY A 3 -9.18 -38.10 10.63
N SER A 4 -9.81 -36.96 10.92
CA SER A 4 -11.08 -36.58 10.27
C SER A 4 -10.84 -35.33 9.43
N LEU A 5 -10.33 -35.57 8.22
CA LEU A 5 -10.29 -34.60 7.15
C LEU A 5 -11.73 -34.13 6.86
N VAL A 6 -12.01 -32.84 7.05
CA VAL A 6 -13.19 -32.17 6.48
C VAL A 6 -12.91 -31.93 4.99
N LEU A 7 -12.74 -33.04 4.25
CA LEU A 7 -12.46 -33.06 2.81
C LEU A 7 -13.60 -32.43 1.99
N GLY A 8 -14.80 -32.28 2.56
CA GLY A 8 -15.95 -31.72 1.83
C GLY A 8 -15.83 -30.22 1.55
N LYS A 9 -15.43 -29.42 2.55
CA LYS A 9 -15.41 -27.96 2.44
C LYS A 9 -14.20 -27.48 1.64
N ASP A 10 -13.02 -28.02 1.92
CA ASP A 10 -11.79 -27.63 1.23
C ASP A 10 -11.79 -28.08 -0.24
N VAL A 11 -12.44 -29.22 -0.56
CA VAL A 11 -12.63 -29.64 -1.95
C VAL A 11 -13.68 -28.77 -2.65
N LEU A 12 -14.77 -28.39 -1.99
CA LEU A 12 -15.77 -27.48 -2.56
C LEU A 12 -15.21 -26.06 -2.80
N ASP A 13 -14.40 -25.53 -1.88
CA ASP A 13 -13.76 -24.23 -2.00
C ASP A 13 -12.67 -24.24 -3.08
N THR A 14 -11.93 -25.35 -3.19
CA THR A 14 -10.94 -25.55 -4.27
C THR A 14 -11.63 -25.74 -5.62
N LEU A 15 -12.74 -26.47 -5.69
CA LEU A 15 -13.51 -26.64 -6.92
C LEU A 15 -14.17 -25.31 -7.33
N ASN A 16 -14.73 -24.53 -6.41
CA ASN A 16 -15.25 -23.18 -6.71
C ASN A 16 -14.16 -22.23 -7.23
N TYR A 17 -12.96 -22.31 -6.64
CA TYR A 17 -11.80 -21.55 -7.09
C TYR A 17 -11.36 -21.92 -8.51
N TYR A 18 -11.36 -23.21 -8.86
CA TYR A 18 -11.00 -23.68 -10.20
C TYR A 18 -12.11 -23.49 -11.24
N PHE A 19 -13.39 -23.69 -10.88
CA PHE A 19 -14.52 -23.50 -11.80
C PHE A 19 -14.80 -22.02 -12.10
N ARG A 20 -14.53 -21.09 -11.17
CA ARG A 20 -14.54 -19.64 -11.48
C ARG A 20 -13.46 -19.26 -12.49
N ARG A 21 -12.31 -19.95 -12.51
CA ARG A 21 -11.22 -19.69 -13.47
C ARG A 21 -11.42 -20.33 -14.84
N ALA A 22 -12.24 -21.39 -14.94
CA ALA A 22 -12.54 -22.07 -16.20
C ALA A 22 -13.59 -21.35 -17.06
N ALA A 23 -14.30 -20.33 -16.53
CA ALA A 23 -15.30 -19.56 -17.27
C ALA A 23 -14.72 -18.42 -18.14
N SER A 24 -13.42 -18.45 -18.45
CA SER A 24 -12.77 -17.48 -19.35
C SER A 24 -11.91 -18.19 -20.40
N SER A 25 -12.55 -18.91 -21.32
CA SER A 25 -12.02 -19.03 -22.67
C SER A 25 -13.12 -19.37 -23.68
N ASN A 26 -13.28 -18.45 -24.64
CA ASN A 26 -14.00 -18.52 -25.91
C ASN A 26 -15.54 -18.40 -25.95
N SER A 27 -15.95 -17.23 -26.44
CA SER A 27 -17.03 -16.99 -27.42
C SER A 27 -18.34 -17.76 -27.25
N ARG A 28 -19.31 -17.10 -26.60
CA ARG A 28 -20.65 -16.85 -27.16
C ARG A 28 -21.33 -15.74 -26.36
N ARG A 29 -21.99 -14.84 -27.09
CA ARG A 29 -22.82 -13.75 -26.57
C ARG A 29 -23.81 -14.32 -25.54
N SER A 30 -23.56 -14.08 -24.26
CA SER A 30 -24.58 -14.10 -23.23
C SER A 30 -24.79 -12.65 -22.81
N MET A 31 -25.89 -12.06 -23.28
CA MET A 31 -26.45 -10.86 -22.65
C MET A 31 -26.99 -11.31 -21.29
N ASP A 32 -26.16 -11.24 -20.26
CA ASP A 32 -26.64 -11.28 -18.88
C ASP A 32 -26.87 -9.82 -18.45
N GLY A 33 -28.15 -9.45 -18.45
CA GLY A 33 -28.66 -8.07 -18.34
C GLY A 33 -28.62 -7.50 -16.94
N GLN A 34 -27.52 -7.63 -16.21
CA GLN A 34 -27.21 -6.80 -15.04
C GLN A 34 -25.97 -5.96 -15.35
N THR A 35 -26.19 -4.83 -16.04
CA THR A 35 -25.18 -3.77 -16.10
C THR A 35 -24.76 -3.39 -14.69
N ASN A 36 -23.51 -3.70 -14.34
CA ASN A 36 -22.91 -3.37 -13.05
C ASN A 36 -23.12 -1.86 -12.76
N ALA A 37 -23.85 -1.54 -11.69
CA ALA A 37 -24.25 -0.18 -11.35
C ALA A 37 -23.04 0.75 -11.16
N ILE A 38 -21.95 0.23 -10.55
CA ILE A 38 -20.67 0.95 -10.43
C ILE A 38 -20.13 1.31 -11.82
N ALA A 39 -20.06 0.33 -12.72
CA ALA A 39 -19.50 0.54 -14.05
C ALA A 39 -20.29 1.62 -14.81
N MET A 40 -21.62 1.57 -14.74
CA MET A 40 -22.49 2.57 -15.35
C MET A 40 -22.27 3.97 -14.75
N GLU A 41 -22.13 4.08 -13.44
CA GLU A 41 -21.89 5.36 -12.77
C GLU A 41 -20.52 5.95 -13.13
N VAL A 42 -19.46 5.13 -13.14
CA VAL A 42 -18.11 5.57 -13.53
C VAL A 42 -18.08 6.03 -14.99
N ILE A 43 -18.63 5.23 -15.91
CA ILE A 43 -18.65 5.56 -17.35
C ILE A 43 -19.46 6.83 -17.60
N SER A 44 -20.65 6.95 -17.00
CA SER A 44 -21.50 8.13 -17.17
C SER A 44 -20.88 9.40 -16.60
N SER A 45 -20.06 9.31 -15.54
CA SER A 45 -19.35 10.46 -14.96
C SER A 45 -18.36 11.12 -15.92
N SER A 46 -17.99 10.43 -17.01
CA SER A 46 -17.18 10.96 -18.11
C SER A 46 -15.88 11.60 -17.62
N LEU A 47 -15.10 10.85 -16.82
CA LEU A 47 -13.90 11.33 -16.12
C LEU A 47 -12.92 12.09 -17.03
N CYS A 48 -12.70 11.59 -18.25
CA CYS A 48 -11.79 12.16 -19.26
C CYS A 48 -12.43 13.14 -20.25
N ARG A 49 -13.67 13.60 -20.01
CA ARG A 49 -14.35 14.49 -20.96
C ARG A 49 -13.56 15.80 -21.15
N LYS A 50 -13.13 16.05 -22.40
CA LYS A 50 -12.30 17.19 -22.82
C LYS A 50 -10.91 17.20 -22.18
N ILE A 51 -10.30 16.02 -22.00
CA ILE A 51 -8.97 15.86 -21.41
C ILE A 51 -8.11 15.07 -22.40
N ASN A 52 -7.08 15.71 -22.95
CA ASN A 52 -6.17 15.09 -23.92
C ASN A 52 -5.25 14.05 -23.26
N PHE A 53 -4.96 14.24 -21.98
CA PHE A 53 -4.12 13.34 -21.19
C PHE A 53 -4.65 11.90 -21.12
N CYS A 54 -5.96 11.66 -21.21
CA CYS A 54 -6.53 10.32 -21.13
C CYS A 54 -7.47 10.01 -22.30
N VAL A 55 -6.87 9.86 -23.49
CA VAL A 55 -7.54 9.53 -24.76
C VAL A 55 -7.29 8.06 -25.15
N GLY A 56 -8.19 7.48 -25.94
CA GLY A 56 -8.01 6.15 -26.51
C GLY A 56 -7.95 5.06 -25.44
N ALA A 57 -6.90 4.23 -25.47
CA ALA A 57 -6.74 3.13 -24.52
C ALA A 57 -6.56 3.61 -23.07
N LEU A 58 -6.00 4.82 -22.86
CA LEU A 58 -5.81 5.39 -21.52
C LEU A 58 -7.14 5.87 -20.89
N TYR A 59 -8.14 6.20 -21.70
CA TYR A 59 -9.51 6.43 -21.21
C TYR A 59 -10.11 5.16 -20.61
N GLN A 60 -9.99 4.04 -21.33
CA GLN A 60 -10.48 2.73 -20.87
C GLN A 60 -9.76 2.32 -19.60
N PHE A 61 -8.43 2.45 -19.58
CA PHE A 61 -7.60 2.15 -18.42
C PHE A 61 -8.04 2.90 -17.15
N ILE A 62 -8.28 4.22 -17.22
CA ILE A 62 -8.76 4.99 -16.05
C ILE A 62 -10.12 4.48 -15.56
N ASN A 63 -11.06 4.24 -16.47
CA ASN A 63 -12.38 3.77 -16.06
C ASN A 63 -12.29 2.38 -15.42
N GLU A 64 -11.53 1.47 -16.02
CA GLU A 64 -11.29 0.14 -15.45
C GLU A 64 -10.65 0.23 -14.07
N TYR A 65 -9.67 1.12 -13.88
CA TYR A 65 -9.02 1.30 -12.59
C TYR A 65 -9.97 1.81 -11.51
N VAL A 66 -10.75 2.85 -11.83
CA VAL A 66 -11.72 3.43 -10.90
C VAL A 66 -12.85 2.44 -10.59
N ILE A 67 -13.29 1.65 -11.58
CA ILE A 67 -14.27 0.58 -11.38
C ILE A 67 -13.69 -0.50 -10.46
N ALA A 68 -12.46 -0.95 -10.70
CA ALA A 68 -11.82 -1.96 -9.86
C ALA A 68 -11.70 -1.50 -8.41
N LEU A 69 -11.22 -0.26 -8.19
CA LEU A 69 -11.14 0.33 -6.84
C LEU A 69 -12.49 0.42 -6.15
N ALA A 70 -13.53 0.77 -6.90
CA ALA A 70 -14.89 0.81 -6.41
C ALA A 70 -15.40 -0.59 -6.02
N GLN A 71 -15.25 -1.57 -6.89
CA GLN A 71 -15.68 -2.95 -6.66
C GLN A 71 -14.98 -3.58 -5.45
N VAL A 72 -13.65 -3.42 -5.32
CA VAL A 72 -12.93 -3.96 -4.16
C VAL A 72 -13.29 -3.24 -2.87
N SER A 73 -13.69 -1.96 -2.96
CA SER A 73 -14.20 -1.23 -1.81
C SER A 73 -15.56 -1.75 -1.39
N GLU A 74 -16.50 -2.02 -2.32
CA GLU A 74 -17.81 -2.62 -2.01
C GLU A 74 -17.67 -4.00 -1.40
N SER A 75 -16.85 -4.87 -2.01
CA SER A 75 -16.74 -6.26 -1.57
C SER A 75 -16.27 -6.40 -0.12
N VAL A 76 -15.48 -5.45 0.39
CA VAL A 76 -15.06 -5.46 1.81
C VAL A 76 -16.24 -5.27 2.76
N PHE A 77 -17.30 -4.57 2.34
CA PHE A 77 -18.52 -4.41 3.13
C PHE A 77 -19.50 -5.55 2.92
N ASP A 78 -19.53 -6.17 1.73
CA ASP A 78 -20.34 -7.36 1.45
C ASP A 78 -19.85 -8.57 2.27
N ASP A 79 -18.56 -8.63 2.57
CA ASP A 79 -17.92 -9.68 3.39
C ASP A 79 -18.19 -9.52 4.91
N ILE A 80 -19.12 -8.65 5.34
CA ILE A 80 -19.50 -8.47 6.75
C ILE A 80 -20.68 -9.39 7.08
N HIS A 81 -20.53 -10.28 8.07
CA HIS A 81 -21.58 -11.24 8.47
C HIS A 81 -22.25 -10.91 9.81
N ASN A 82 -22.11 -9.67 10.30
CA ASN A 82 -22.68 -9.23 11.58
C ASN A 82 -23.87 -8.29 11.35
N ILE A 83 -25.06 -8.75 11.75
CA ILE A 83 -26.35 -8.07 11.53
C ILE A 83 -26.38 -6.66 12.12
N ASP A 84 -25.87 -6.44 13.33
CA ASP A 84 -25.90 -5.12 13.98
C ASP A 84 -25.01 -4.10 13.23
N ILE A 85 -23.89 -4.57 12.68
CA ILE A 85 -22.96 -3.75 11.89
C ILE A 85 -23.54 -3.50 10.50
N GLU A 86 -24.10 -4.54 9.89
CA GLU A 86 -24.76 -4.47 8.60
C GLU A 86 -25.91 -3.47 8.64
N GLU A 87 -26.76 -3.49 9.67
CA GLU A 87 -27.81 -2.48 9.86
C GLU A 87 -27.24 -1.06 10.02
N LYS A 88 -26.18 -0.86 10.82
CA LYS A 88 -25.52 0.47 10.96
C LYS A 88 -24.94 0.96 9.63
N LEU A 89 -24.38 0.07 8.82
CA LEU A 89 -23.73 0.38 7.55
C LEU A 89 -24.70 0.48 6.37
N GLN A 90 -25.84 -0.24 6.39
CA GLN A 90 -26.92 -0.22 5.39
C GLN A 90 -27.95 0.88 5.65
N ALA A 91 -28.21 1.25 6.91
CA ALA A 91 -29.05 2.41 7.25
C ALA A 91 -28.41 3.73 6.81
N ALA A 92 -27.08 3.75 6.71
CA ALA A 92 -26.37 4.71 5.90
C ALA A 92 -26.43 4.24 4.44
N ALA A 93 -26.84 5.10 3.50
CA ALA A 93 -26.79 4.77 2.07
C ALA A 93 -25.49 4.02 1.72
N PRO A 94 -25.52 3.00 0.83
CA PRO A 94 -24.34 2.25 0.45
C PRO A 94 -23.21 3.22 0.16
N LEU A 95 -21.96 2.86 0.43
CA LEU A 95 -20.78 3.73 0.27
C LEU A 95 -20.79 4.50 -1.07
N PHE A 96 -21.49 3.95 -2.06
CA PHE A 96 -21.70 4.41 -3.43
C PHE A 96 -22.78 5.47 -3.64
N GLY A 97 -23.64 5.76 -2.66
CA GLY A 97 -24.34 7.05 -2.58
C GLY A 97 -23.37 8.26 -2.56
N LYS A 98 -22.11 8.02 -2.15
CA LYS A 98 -20.99 8.98 -2.17
C LYS A 98 -19.99 8.77 -3.31
N LEU A 99 -20.17 7.78 -4.21
CA LEU A 99 -19.26 7.56 -5.35
C LEU A 99 -19.18 8.81 -6.24
N LYS A 100 -20.29 9.52 -6.46
CA LYS A 100 -20.31 10.84 -7.13
C LYS A 100 -19.36 11.86 -6.52
N GLY A 101 -19.16 11.81 -5.20
CA GLY A 101 -18.19 12.66 -4.51
C GLY A 101 -16.76 12.26 -4.86
N CYS A 102 -16.46 10.97 -4.83
CA CYS A 102 -15.16 10.40 -5.20
C CYS A 102 -14.84 10.69 -6.67
N LEU A 103 -15.77 10.43 -7.59
CA LEU A 103 -15.63 10.71 -9.02
C LEU A 103 -15.41 12.20 -9.32
N ARG A 104 -16.03 13.10 -8.54
CA ARG A 104 -15.74 14.54 -8.60
C ARG A 104 -14.30 14.85 -8.17
N GLY A 105 -13.79 14.20 -7.12
CA GLY A 105 -12.39 14.29 -6.69
C GLY A 105 -11.42 13.77 -7.75
N ILE A 106 -11.66 12.57 -8.25
CA ILE A 106 -10.89 11.93 -9.33
C ILE A 106 -10.84 12.81 -10.58
N ARG A 107 -11.97 13.39 -10.98
CA ARG A 107 -11.99 14.31 -12.13
C ARG A 107 -11.13 15.56 -11.91
N LYS A 108 -11.03 16.09 -10.69
CA LYS A 108 -10.10 17.19 -10.36
C LYS A 108 -8.65 16.72 -10.45
N ILE A 109 -8.35 15.53 -9.94
CA ILE A 109 -7.01 14.92 -10.00
C ILE A 109 -6.58 14.75 -11.47
N ILE A 110 -7.44 14.20 -12.34
CA ILE A 110 -7.17 14.02 -13.77
C ILE A 110 -6.97 15.36 -14.48
N LYS A 111 -7.81 16.37 -14.19
CA LYS A 111 -7.62 17.72 -14.76
C LYS A 111 -6.28 18.33 -14.35
N ALA A 112 -5.89 18.19 -13.09
CA ALA A 112 -4.61 18.69 -12.60
C ALA A 112 -3.42 17.95 -13.25
N ALA A 113 -3.55 16.64 -13.49
CA ALA A 113 -2.57 15.86 -14.21
C ALA A 113 -2.42 16.35 -15.66
N ASN A 114 -3.53 16.57 -16.37
CA ASN A 114 -3.52 17.09 -17.74
C ASN A 114 -2.83 18.45 -17.87
N VAL A 115 -2.94 19.33 -16.87
CA VAL A 115 -2.26 20.65 -16.89
C VAL A 115 -0.75 20.50 -16.66
N LYS A 116 -0.32 19.49 -15.90
CA LYS A 116 1.10 19.27 -15.53
C LYS A 116 1.85 18.36 -16.50
N ALA A 117 1.12 17.59 -17.30
CA ALA A 117 1.66 16.63 -18.24
C ALA A 117 2.39 17.33 -19.40
N THR A 118 3.62 16.91 -19.63
CA THR A 118 4.44 17.22 -20.79
C THR A 118 5.07 15.91 -21.28
N ASP A 119 5.51 15.85 -22.53
CA ASP A 119 6.11 14.65 -23.12
C ASP A 119 7.31 14.12 -22.30
N VAL A 120 8.01 15.01 -21.59
CA VAL A 120 9.19 14.66 -20.78
C VAL A 120 8.81 14.00 -19.45
N ASN A 121 7.69 14.42 -18.84
CA ASN A 121 7.29 14.02 -17.48
C ASN A 121 6.04 13.13 -17.43
N GLU A 122 5.48 12.76 -18.57
CA GLU A 122 4.21 12.04 -18.68
C GLU A 122 4.15 10.80 -17.79
N ASP A 123 5.19 9.96 -17.80
CA ASP A 123 5.22 8.74 -16.97
C ASP A 123 5.10 9.05 -15.48
N TYR A 124 5.83 10.07 -15.02
CA TYR A 124 5.79 10.49 -13.63
C TYR A 124 4.39 11.03 -13.25
N ILE A 125 3.76 11.79 -14.15
CA ILE A 125 2.42 12.32 -13.92
C ILE A 125 1.38 11.21 -13.88
N TRP A 126 1.49 10.20 -14.72
CA TRP A 126 0.61 9.02 -14.71
C TRP A 126 0.77 8.15 -13.46
N VAL A 127 2.00 7.84 -13.05
CA VAL A 127 2.25 7.14 -11.79
C VAL A 127 1.68 7.93 -10.61
N GLY A 128 1.85 9.25 -10.62
CA GLY A 128 1.25 10.14 -9.63
C GLY A 128 -0.27 10.17 -9.67
N LEU A 129 -0.88 10.07 -10.86
CA LEU A 129 -2.34 10.01 -11.03
C LEU A 129 -2.90 8.77 -10.32
N ILE A 130 -2.32 7.59 -10.58
CA ILE A 130 -2.74 6.32 -10.01
C ILE A 130 -2.70 6.39 -8.48
N LYS A 131 -1.58 6.84 -7.92
CA LYS A 131 -1.39 7.04 -6.47
C LYS A 131 -2.42 7.97 -5.85
N LYS A 132 -2.74 9.07 -6.52
CA LYS A 132 -3.72 10.05 -6.02
C LYS A 132 -5.16 9.54 -6.08
N ILE A 133 -5.52 8.79 -7.11
CA ILE A 133 -6.84 8.16 -7.20
C ILE A 133 -6.98 7.13 -6.07
N SER A 134 -5.97 6.29 -5.87
CA SER A 134 -5.89 5.35 -4.73
C SER A 134 -6.05 6.06 -3.39
N ALA A 135 -5.32 7.16 -3.17
CA ALA A 135 -5.41 7.98 -1.95
C ALA A 135 -6.82 8.56 -1.71
N GLU A 136 -7.50 8.99 -2.77
CA GLU A 136 -8.88 9.50 -2.69
C GLU A 136 -9.85 8.41 -2.24
N PHE A 137 -9.72 7.19 -2.79
CA PHE A 137 -10.54 6.05 -2.37
C PHE A 137 -10.24 5.66 -0.92
N GLN A 138 -8.96 5.49 -0.57
CA GLN A 138 -8.55 5.07 0.76
C GLN A 138 -8.99 6.06 1.83
N THR A 139 -8.77 7.36 1.62
CA THR A 139 -9.14 8.40 2.58
C THR A 139 -10.66 8.45 2.78
N ARG A 140 -11.45 8.32 1.71
CA ARG A 140 -12.91 8.31 1.80
C ARG A 140 -13.45 7.05 2.45
N ALA A 141 -12.88 5.89 2.15
CA ALA A 141 -13.31 4.63 2.71
C ALA A 141 -13.02 4.59 4.22
N VAL A 142 -11.82 5.01 4.64
CA VAL A 142 -11.46 5.10 6.06
C VAL A 142 -12.31 6.14 6.80
N ALA A 143 -12.53 7.32 6.21
CA ALA A 143 -13.42 8.33 6.81
C ALA A 143 -14.86 7.81 6.95
N TYR A 144 -15.36 7.05 5.97
CA TYR A 144 -16.68 6.45 6.04
C TYR A 144 -16.81 5.46 7.21
N VAL A 145 -15.84 4.57 7.36
CA VAL A 145 -15.80 3.60 8.48
C VAL A 145 -15.75 4.33 9.83
N ALA A 146 -14.93 5.39 9.93
CA ALA A 146 -14.80 6.19 11.14
C ALA A 146 -16.09 6.96 11.50
N ASP A 147 -16.77 7.54 10.51
CA ASP A 147 -17.99 8.34 10.69
C ASP A 147 -19.21 7.49 11.12
N LYS A 148 -19.22 6.20 10.76
CA LYS A 148 -20.42 5.35 10.87
C LYS A 148 -20.43 4.37 12.02
N LEU A 149 -19.26 3.98 12.50
CA LEU A 149 -19.14 3.14 13.66
C LEU A 149 -18.90 4.02 14.89
N ASN A 150 -19.55 3.75 16.02
CA ASN A 150 -19.45 4.57 17.23
C ASN A 150 -18.11 4.33 17.96
N ALA A 151 -17.85 5.08 19.03
CA ALA A 151 -16.63 4.96 19.84
C ALA A 151 -16.68 3.80 20.87
N ASP A 152 -17.66 2.90 20.77
CA ASP A 152 -17.76 1.75 21.66
C ASP A 152 -16.65 0.72 21.35
N ALA A 153 -16.13 0.04 22.38
CA ALA A 153 -14.97 -0.85 22.25
C ALA A 153 -15.16 -2.00 21.22
N LYS A 154 -16.40 -2.47 21.01
CA LYS A 154 -16.71 -3.46 19.96
C LYS A 154 -16.59 -2.86 18.56
N ASP A 155 -17.16 -1.66 18.38
CA ASP A 155 -17.12 -0.93 17.11
C ASP A 155 -15.68 -0.56 16.73
N ASP A 156 -14.77 -0.36 17.70
CA ASP A 156 -13.36 -0.03 17.45
C ASP A 156 -12.55 -1.20 16.84
N VAL A 157 -12.77 -2.43 17.32
CA VAL A 157 -12.18 -3.65 16.73
C VAL A 157 -12.64 -3.82 15.28
N ILE A 158 -13.95 -3.65 15.04
CA ILE A 158 -14.54 -3.73 13.70
C ILE A 158 -13.96 -2.64 12.79
N LYS A 159 -13.86 -1.39 13.27
CA LYS A 159 -13.24 -0.28 12.52
C LYS A 159 -11.84 -0.64 12.08
N LYS A 160 -11.04 -1.24 12.97
CA LYS A 160 -9.67 -1.66 12.68
C LYS A 160 -9.64 -2.72 11.58
N VAL A 161 -10.39 -3.81 11.72
CA VAL A 161 -10.43 -4.89 10.71
C VAL A 161 -10.91 -4.38 9.35
N LEU A 162 -11.99 -3.58 9.30
CA LEU A 162 -12.49 -3.02 8.04
C LEU A 162 -11.48 -2.06 7.40
N THR A 163 -10.83 -1.22 8.21
CA THR A 163 -9.77 -0.32 7.73
C THR A 163 -8.62 -1.12 7.14
N GLN A 164 -8.16 -2.18 7.81
CA GLN A 164 -7.09 -3.04 7.31
C GLN A 164 -7.47 -3.68 5.98
N LYS A 165 -8.66 -4.32 5.89
CA LYS A 165 -9.16 -4.94 4.65
C LYS A 165 -9.23 -3.93 3.50
N LEU A 166 -9.77 -2.73 3.75
CA LEU A 166 -9.86 -1.67 2.74
C LEU A 166 -8.48 -1.22 2.24
N VAL A 167 -7.56 -0.91 3.15
CA VAL A 167 -6.22 -0.43 2.80
C VAL A 167 -5.46 -1.50 2.00
N VAL A 168 -5.51 -2.77 2.43
CA VAL A 168 -4.85 -3.88 1.74
C VAL A 168 -5.42 -4.08 0.33
N ARG A 169 -6.75 -4.11 0.18
CA ARG A 169 -7.40 -4.33 -1.13
C ARG A 169 -7.18 -3.18 -2.11
N ILE A 170 -7.19 -1.94 -1.61
CA ILE A 170 -6.89 -0.76 -2.42
C ILE A 170 -5.43 -0.77 -2.86
N ALA A 171 -4.49 -1.08 -1.95
CA ALA A 171 -3.07 -1.22 -2.26
C ALA A 171 -2.80 -2.33 -3.30
N GLU A 172 -3.46 -3.49 -3.16
CA GLU A 172 -3.39 -4.60 -4.11
C GLU A 172 -3.83 -4.16 -5.51
N THR A 173 -4.97 -3.46 -5.58
CA THR A 173 -5.50 -2.92 -6.84
C THR A 173 -4.56 -1.87 -7.43
N GLU A 174 -3.97 -1.00 -6.61
CA GLU A 174 -2.99 -0.02 -7.10
C GLU A 174 -1.75 -0.69 -7.71
N LEU A 175 -1.16 -1.68 -7.04
CA LEU A 175 0.01 -2.41 -7.57
C LEU A 175 -0.32 -3.10 -8.89
N LEU A 176 -1.48 -3.76 -8.97
CA LEU A 176 -1.94 -4.41 -10.19
C LEU A 176 -2.04 -3.40 -11.35
N TYR A 177 -2.65 -2.24 -11.11
CA TYR A 177 -2.83 -1.23 -12.14
C TYR A 177 -1.56 -0.47 -12.48
N GLN A 178 -0.61 -0.31 -11.55
CA GLN A 178 0.75 0.16 -11.87
C GLN A 178 1.46 -0.78 -12.83
N LYS A 179 1.37 -2.10 -12.60
CA LYS A 179 1.94 -3.11 -13.50
C LYS A 179 1.27 -3.07 -14.88
N LYS A 180 -0.07 -3.06 -14.92
CA LYS A 180 -0.83 -2.95 -16.18
C LYS A 180 -0.46 -1.69 -16.98
N LEU A 181 -0.32 -0.55 -16.29
CA LEU A 181 0.07 0.71 -16.92
C LEU A 181 1.44 0.61 -17.60
N CYS A 182 2.41 0.03 -16.90
CA CYS A 182 3.75 -0.18 -17.44
C CYS A 182 3.78 -1.20 -18.58
N GLN A 183 3.07 -2.33 -18.44
CA GLN A 183 3.10 -3.41 -19.42
C GLN A 183 2.31 -3.08 -20.70
N ASN A 184 1.13 -2.49 -20.57
CA ASN A 184 0.22 -2.27 -21.69
C ASN A 184 0.45 -0.92 -22.38
N HIS A 185 0.92 0.07 -21.64
CA HIS A 185 1.08 1.44 -22.14
C HIS A 185 2.53 1.94 -22.10
N ARG A 186 3.49 1.12 -21.62
CA ARG A 186 4.91 1.50 -21.47
C ARG A 186 5.14 2.70 -20.56
N ILE A 187 4.16 2.99 -19.70
CA ILE A 187 4.20 4.08 -18.72
C ILE A 187 4.61 3.49 -17.38
N CYS A 188 5.89 3.61 -17.04
CA CYS A 188 6.50 2.90 -15.93
C CYS A 188 7.07 3.87 -14.88
N SER A 189 7.18 3.41 -13.62
CA SER A 189 7.95 4.15 -12.62
C SER A 189 9.43 4.15 -13.03
N ARG A 190 9.97 5.31 -13.37
CA ARG A 190 11.34 5.42 -13.90
C ARG A 190 12.44 5.28 -12.84
N SER A 191 12.10 5.38 -11.55
CA SER A 191 13.07 5.43 -10.45
C SER A 191 12.68 4.49 -9.32
N LEU A 192 13.63 3.65 -8.91
CA LEU A 192 13.55 2.79 -7.73
C LEU A 192 14.59 3.17 -6.69
N LEU A 193 14.91 4.48 -6.60
CA LEU A 193 16.03 4.98 -5.80
C LEU A 193 15.92 4.56 -4.33
N CYS A 194 14.75 4.71 -3.70
CA CYS A 194 14.57 4.38 -2.29
C CYS A 194 14.64 2.86 -2.09
N THR A 195 14.03 2.09 -2.99
CA THR A 195 14.03 0.62 -2.94
C THR A 195 15.43 0.03 -3.11
N ASN A 196 16.17 0.48 -4.13
CA ASN A 196 17.55 0.05 -4.38
C ASN A 196 18.46 0.43 -3.21
N SER A 197 18.26 1.63 -2.68
CA SER A 197 18.98 2.09 -1.50
C SER A 197 18.72 1.16 -0.30
N LEU A 198 17.45 0.94 0.05
CA LEU A 198 17.10 0.06 1.16
C LEU A 198 17.68 -1.35 0.98
N ASN A 199 17.61 -1.90 -0.24
CA ASN A 199 18.21 -3.20 -0.55
C ASN A 199 19.71 -3.23 -0.25
N ASN A 200 20.46 -2.23 -0.70
CA ASN A 200 21.91 -2.14 -0.48
C ASN A 200 22.26 -2.01 1.01
N VAL A 201 21.48 -1.24 1.77
CA VAL A 201 21.65 -1.15 3.25
C VAL A 201 21.45 -2.51 3.89
N LEU A 202 20.34 -3.18 3.57
CA LEU A 202 19.97 -4.47 4.15
C LEU A 202 20.97 -5.57 3.79
N GLU A 203 21.39 -5.62 2.51
CA GLU A 203 22.43 -6.53 2.05
C GLU A 203 23.71 -6.33 2.86
N ARG A 204 24.13 -5.08 3.06
CA ARG A 204 25.33 -4.81 3.82
C ARG A 204 25.17 -5.15 5.30
N LEU A 205 24.03 -4.82 5.93
CA LEU A 205 23.72 -5.21 7.32
C LEU A 205 23.78 -6.73 7.50
N SER A 206 23.31 -7.50 6.51
CA SER A 206 23.36 -8.97 6.56
C SER A 206 24.78 -9.54 6.63
N SER A 207 25.77 -8.83 6.08
CA SER A 207 27.19 -9.24 6.16
C SER A 207 27.87 -8.84 7.47
N LEU A 208 27.23 -8.02 8.32
CA LEU A 208 27.84 -7.52 9.55
C LEU A 208 27.67 -8.51 10.74
N PRO A 209 28.54 -8.40 11.76
CA PRO A 209 28.37 -9.08 13.04
C PRO A 209 27.10 -8.65 13.80
N LYS A 210 26.48 -9.55 14.58
CA LYS A 210 25.19 -9.32 15.30
C LYS A 210 25.19 -8.05 16.16
N ASN A 211 26.29 -7.74 16.84
CA ASN A 211 26.42 -6.53 17.67
C ASN A 211 26.35 -5.23 16.84
N ARG A 212 26.89 -5.21 15.62
CA ARG A 212 26.81 -4.07 14.71
C ARG A 212 25.39 -3.88 14.19
N VAL A 213 24.72 -4.97 13.84
CA VAL A 213 23.30 -4.95 13.44
C VAL A 213 22.43 -4.41 14.57
N LYS A 214 22.60 -4.92 15.80
CA LYS A 214 21.90 -4.39 16.99
C LYS A 214 22.21 -2.92 17.25
N SER A 215 23.46 -2.49 17.06
CA SER A 215 23.83 -1.08 17.20
C SER A 215 23.12 -0.19 16.16
N PHE A 216 22.92 -0.67 14.94
CA PHE A 216 22.17 0.05 13.92
C PHE A 216 20.70 0.21 14.31
N ILE A 217 20.06 -0.88 14.73
CA ILE A 217 18.66 -0.85 15.18
C ILE A 217 18.48 0.01 16.43
N ARG A 218 19.42 -0.05 17.37
CA ARG A 218 19.41 0.82 18.56
C ARG A 218 19.41 2.30 18.19
N SER A 219 20.23 2.69 17.22
CA SER A 219 20.25 4.09 16.77
C SER A 219 18.96 4.50 16.04
N LEU A 220 18.30 3.57 15.33
CA LEU A 220 16.96 3.84 14.77
C LEU A 220 15.92 4.00 15.87
N PHE A 221 15.93 3.12 16.88
CA PHE A 221 15.06 3.20 18.06
C PHE A 221 15.20 4.55 18.77
N GLU A 222 16.43 4.98 19.03
CA GLU A 222 16.73 6.25 19.71
C GLU A 222 16.27 7.47 18.90
N LEU A 223 16.31 7.40 17.57
CA LEU A 223 15.94 8.51 16.69
C LEU A 223 14.46 8.54 16.33
N LEU A 224 13.75 7.42 16.44
CA LEU A 224 12.34 7.30 16.07
C LEU A 224 11.45 8.37 16.74
N PRO A 225 11.56 8.64 18.06
CA PRO A 225 10.75 9.66 18.74
C PRO A 225 10.99 11.08 18.22
N GLU A 226 12.18 11.36 17.67
CA GLU A 226 12.52 12.66 17.09
C GLU A 226 11.89 12.87 15.71
N THR A 227 11.08 11.91 15.22
CA THR A 227 10.55 11.94 13.86
C THR A 227 9.14 12.47 13.69
N SER A 228 8.92 13.25 12.62
CA SER A 228 7.57 13.66 12.24
C SER A 228 6.68 12.49 11.82
N LEU A 229 7.29 11.35 11.44
CA LEU A 229 6.57 10.11 11.19
C LEU A 229 5.97 9.60 12.50
N TYR A 230 6.78 9.50 13.56
CA TYR A 230 6.33 9.09 14.89
C TYR A 230 5.18 9.97 15.41
N THR A 231 5.25 11.29 15.23
CA THR A 231 4.16 12.20 15.64
C THR A 231 2.88 12.09 14.81
N ARG A 232 2.94 11.48 13.62
CA ARG A 232 1.79 11.27 12.73
C ARG A 232 1.16 9.88 12.91
N LEU A 233 1.88 8.94 13.52
CA LEU A 233 1.33 7.64 13.89
C LEU A 233 0.36 7.81 15.07
N SER A 234 -0.63 6.93 15.18
CA SER A 234 -1.45 6.86 16.39
C SER A 234 -0.56 6.51 17.59
N GLY A 235 -0.93 6.93 18.81
CA GLY A 235 -0.15 6.60 20.01
C GLY A 235 0.08 5.09 20.17
N VAL A 236 -0.92 4.28 19.80
CA VAL A 236 -0.83 2.81 19.80
C VAL A 236 0.22 2.33 18.80
N THR A 237 0.08 2.72 17.52
CA THR A 237 1.00 2.33 16.44
C THR A 237 2.44 2.81 16.70
N ALA A 238 2.59 3.99 17.27
CA ALA A 238 3.88 4.57 17.62
C ALA A 238 4.57 3.76 18.73
N ASN A 239 3.81 3.33 19.74
CA ASN A 239 4.29 2.48 20.83
C ASN A 239 4.67 1.09 20.32
N GLU A 240 3.82 0.47 19.50
CA GLU A 240 4.10 -0.84 18.87
C GLU A 240 5.41 -0.81 18.08
N PHE A 241 5.62 0.22 17.27
CA PHE A 241 6.86 0.35 16.50
C PHE A 241 8.09 0.51 17.41
N GLN A 242 7.96 1.26 18.51
CA GLN A 242 9.01 1.36 19.52
C GLN A 242 9.31 0.02 20.19
N VAL A 243 8.29 -0.78 20.53
CA VAL A 243 8.45 -2.10 21.12
C VAL A 243 9.24 -3.02 20.18
N ILE A 244 8.84 -3.11 18.90
CA ILE A 244 9.57 -3.92 17.90
C ILE A 244 11.05 -3.50 17.83
N LEU A 245 11.32 -2.19 17.71
CA LEU A 245 12.69 -1.71 17.59
C LEU A 245 13.50 -1.94 18.87
N ASN A 246 12.88 -1.79 20.04
CA ASN A 246 13.49 -2.09 21.33
C ASN A 246 13.88 -3.57 21.41
N ASP A 247 12.96 -4.47 21.07
CA ASP A 247 13.20 -5.91 21.11
C ASP A 247 14.31 -6.31 20.13
N MET A 248 14.26 -5.79 18.91
CA MET A 248 15.33 -6.00 17.92
C MET A 248 16.69 -5.40 18.34
N ALA A 249 16.72 -4.33 19.13
CA ALA A 249 17.95 -3.66 19.59
C ALA A 249 18.57 -4.30 20.84
N PHE A 250 17.74 -4.75 21.78
CA PHE A 250 18.17 -5.12 23.13
C PHE A 250 17.94 -6.58 23.47
N ALA A 251 16.86 -7.22 23.01
CA ALA A 251 16.59 -8.60 23.36
C ALA A 251 17.56 -9.58 22.68
N ASP A 252 18.20 -10.46 23.44
CA ASP A 252 19.20 -11.40 22.91
C ASP A 252 18.60 -12.59 22.16
N HIS A 253 17.39 -12.99 22.54
CA HIS A 253 16.61 -14.07 21.94
C HIS A 253 15.98 -13.68 20.60
N VAL A 254 15.86 -12.38 20.29
CA VAL A 254 15.29 -11.92 19.02
C VAL A 254 16.33 -12.09 17.90
N PRO A 255 15.99 -12.82 16.81
CA PRO A 255 16.89 -13.03 15.68
C PRO A 255 16.86 -11.83 14.73
N THR A 256 17.26 -10.64 15.21
CA THR A 256 17.21 -9.36 14.48
C THR A 256 17.77 -9.45 13.06
N LYS A 257 18.87 -10.18 12.88
CA LYS A 257 19.52 -10.35 11.59
C LYS A 257 18.66 -11.14 10.60
N ASP A 258 17.96 -12.17 11.08
CA ASP A 258 17.10 -13.00 10.25
C ASP A 258 15.81 -12.24 9.86
N ILE A 259 15.30 -11.40 10.77
CA ILE A 259 14.20 -10.47 10.47
C ILE A 259 14.60 -9.51 9.35
N LEU A 260 15.78 -8.88 9.45
CA LEU A 260 16.27 -7.97 8.40
C LEU A 260 16.53 -8.69 7.07
N LEU A 261 16.97 -9.95 7.10
CA LEU A 261 17.12 -10.80 5.92
C LEU A 261 15.76 -11.12 5.27
N ALA A 262 14.71 -11.36 6.06
CA ALA A 262 13.36 -11.53 5.54
C ALA A 262 12.86 -10.26 4.84
N VAL A 263 13.06 -9.10 5.45
CA VAL A 263 12.77 -7.80 4.82
C VAL A 263 13.58 -7.62 3.54
N GLN A 264 14.87 -7.95 3.54
CA GLN A 264 15.71 -7.87 2.34
C GLN A 264 15.14 -8.71 1.19
N LYS A 265 14.69 -9.94 1.47
CA LYS A 265 14.08 -10.81 0.44
C LYS A 265 12.83 -10.16 -0.15
N ILE A 266 11.99 -9.53 0.66
CA ILE A 266 10.79 -8.81 0.21
C ILE A 266 11.18 -7.62 -0.68
N VAL A 267 12.18 -6.84 -0.29
CA VAL A 267 12.68 -5.67 -1.05
C VAL A 267 13.29 -6.12 -2.39
N ALA A 268 14.15 -7.14 -2.37
CA ALA A 268 14.76 -7.70 -3.58
C ALA A 268 13.72 -8.30 -4.53
N ASN A 269 12.71 -8.98 -3.99
CA ASN A 269 11.57 -9.48 -4.74
C ASN A 269 10.86 -8.34 -5.50
N ARG A 270 10.65 -7.19 -4.85
CA ARG A 270 10.09 -6.01 -5.51
C ARG A 270 10.93 -5.60 -6.71
N ILE A 271 12.25 -5.41 -6.54
CA ILE A 271 13.17 -5.01 -7.62
C ILE A 271 13.04 -5.93 -8.83
N ASN A 272 12.98 -7.24 -8.60
CA ASN A 272 12.92 -8.24 -9.66
C ASN A 272 11.53 -8.32 -10.34
N ASN A 273 10.45 -8.01 -9.62
CA ASN A 273 9.09 -8.27 -10.06
C ASN A 273 8.24 -7.04 -10.40
N ILE A 274 8.78 -5.82 -10.32
CA ILE A 274 8.05 -4.60 -10.73
C ILE A 274 7.63 -4.66 -12.21
N TYR A 275 8.44 -5.30 -13.07
CA TYR A 275 8.17 -5.43 -14.51
C TYR A 275 7.81 -6.85 -14.95
N SER A 276 7.79 -7.81 -14.02
CA SER A 276 7.45 -9.19 -14.33
C SER A 276 5.99 -9.31 -14.73
N LYS A 277 5.72 -10.18 -15.72
CA LYS A 277 4.36 -10.57 -16.13
C LYS A 277 3.73 -11.59 -15.21
N GLU A 278 4.51 -12.18 -14.30
CA GLU A 278 4.02 -13.21 -13.39
C GLU A 278 3.35 -12.56 -12.17
N GLU A 279 2.09 -12.95 -11.94
CA GLU A 279 1.39 -12.68 -10.70
C GLU A 279 1.87 -13.66 -9.63
N VAL A 280 2.84 -13.21 -8.85
CA VAL A 280 3.20 -13.91 -7.62
C VAL A 280 2.16 -13.53 -6.57
N LYS A 281 1.43 -14.51 -6.04
CA LYS A 281 0.56 -14.30 -4.87
C LYS A 281 1.46 -13.86 -3.71
N GLN A 282 1.19 -12.69 -3.15
CA GLN A 282 1.96 -12.11 -2.06
C GLN A 282 1.12 -12.13 -0.79
N ASP A 283 1.80 -12.34 0.34
CA ASP A 283 1.20 -12.13 1.65
C ASP A 283 0.92 -10.64 1.87
N GLN A 284 -0.05 -10.31 2.74
CA GLN A 284 -0.53 -8.94 2.91
C GLN A 284 0.57 -7.98 3.39
N ASP A 285 1.46 -8.45 4.26
CA ASP A 285 2.62 -7.72 4.75
C ASP A 285 3.62 -7.40 3.63
N THR A 286 3.92 -8.37 2.77
CA THR A 286 4.79 -8.24 1.60
C THR A 286 4.21 -7.22 0.62
N LEU A 287 2.90 -7.29 0.38
CA LEU A 287 2.17 -6.37 -0.47
C LEU A 287 2.23 -4.92 0.06
N LEU A 288 2.03 -4.75 1.37
CA LEU A 288 2.12 -3.43 2.02
C LEU A 288 3.54 -2.86 1.96
N VAL A 289 4.58 -3.69 2.13
CA VAL A 289 5.97 -3.25 1.91
C VAL A 289 6.18 -2.79 0.46
N HIS A 290 5.61 -3.51 -0.51
CA HIS A 290 5.76 -3.17 -1.93
C HIS A 290 5.11 -1.83 -2.29
N ILE A 291 3.92 -1.55 -1.75
CA ILE A 291 3.21 -0.29 -2.00
C ILE A 291 3.88 0.89 -1.27
N ILE A 292 4.30 0.71 -0.01
CA ILE A 292 5.02 1.74 0.77
C ILE A 292 6.30 2.16 0.03
N LEU A 293 7.07 1.19 -0.47
CA LEU A 293 8.27 1.46 -1.25
C LEU A 293 7.95 2.12 -2.61
N SER A 294 6.82 1.78 -3.21
CA SER A 294 6.32 2.45 -4.43
C SER A 294 6.00 3.93 -4.19
N ASP A 295 5.40 4.25 -3.05
CA ASP A 295 5.11 5.64 -2.67
C ASP A 295 6.40 6.42 -2.35
N LEU A 296 7.33 5.82 -1.61
CA LEU A 296 8.63 6.42 -1.33
C LEU A 296 9.42 6.68 -2.62
N ASP A 297 9.52 5.69 -3.51
CA ASP A 297 10.18 5.86 -4.81
C ASP A 297 9.54 7.01 -5.62
N PHE A 298 8.22 7.15 -5.58
CA PHE A 298 7.54 8.28 -6.22
C PHE A 298 7.93 9.64 -5.61
N PHE A 299 8.00 9.77 -4.29
CA PHE A 299 8.44 11.02 -3.66
C PHE A 299 9.89 11.39 -4.02
N TYR A 300 10.76 10.39 -4.14
CA TYR A 300 12.17 10.58 -4.46
C TYR A 300 12.47 10.68 -5.95
N SER A 301 11.54 10.28 -6.83
CA SER A 301 11.70 10.40 -8.28
C SER A 301 11.73 11.85 -8.79
N LYS A 302 11.27 12.82 -7.97
CA LYS A 302 11.39 14.26 -8.24
C LYS A 302 12.74 14.86 -7.87
N GLY A 303 13.51 14.20 -7.00
CA GLY A 303 14.76 14.73 -6.43
C GLY A 303 16.01 14.30 -7.20
N LYS A 304 17.13 14.98 -6.97
CA LYS A 304 18.46 14.52 -7.39
C LYS A 304 18.91 13.34 -6.51
N SER A 305 19.60 12.37 -7.11
CA SER A 305 20.11 11.14 -6.46
C SER A 305 21.04 11.39 -5.26
N ASP A 306 21.63 12.59 -5.19
CA ASP A 306 22.69 13.00 -4.27
C ASP A 306 22.45 12.69 -2.77
N THR A 307 21.18 12.65 -2.32
CA THR A 307 20.87 12.42 -0.90
C THR A 307 21.22 11.00 -0.45
N PHE A 308 20.83 9.99 -1.24
CA PHE A 308 21.09 8.60 -0.87
C PHE A 308 22.56 8.25 -1.08
N ASP A 309 23.19 8.81 -2.11
CA ASP A 309 24.62 8.61 -2.38
C ASP A 309 25.49 9.08 -1.21
N LYS A 310 25.21 10.27 -0.66
CA LYS A 310 25.90 10.78 0.53
C LYS A 310 25.69 9.86 1.75
N PHE A 311 24.45 9.45 1.99
CA PHE A 311 24.15 8.51 3.06
C PHE A 311 24.91 7.19 2.90
N PHE A 312 24.97 6.61 1.69
CA PHE A 312 25.69 5.38 1.44
C PHE A 312 27.17 5.50 1.74
N ASN A 313 27.78 6.60 1.33
CA ASN A 313 29.19 6.85 1.61
C ASN A 313 29.45 6.87 3.12
N ASP A 314 28.65 7.63 3.87
CA ASP A 314 28.76 7.71 5.33
C ASP A 314 28.47 6.35 6.01
N PHE A 315 27.45 5.63 5.53
CA PHE A 315 27.09 4.31 6.01
C PHE A 315 28.21 3.29 5.78
N ILE A 316 28.83 3.28 4.59
CA ILE A 316 29.98 2.42 4.28
C ILE A 316 31.15 2.74 5.21
N VAL A 317 31.47 4.02 5.43
CA VAL A 317 32.50 4.44 6.38
C VAL A 317 32.19 3.92 7.79
N TRP A 318 30.94 4.03 8.23
CA TRP A 318 30.50 3.47 9.51
C TRP A 318 30.69 1.94 9.58
N THR A 319 30.34 1.20 8.52
CA THR A 319 30.51 -0.27 8.52
C THR A 319 31.97 -0.71 8.71
N ARG A 320 32.94 0.13 8.31
CA ARG A 320 34.38 -0.14 8.44
C ARG A 320 34.94 0.30 9.78
N THR A 321 34.59 1.51 10.21
CA THR A 321 35.18 2.17 11.40
C THR A 321 34.47 1.82 12.69
N GLY A 322 33.17 1.54 12.61
CA GLY A 322 32.38 1.16 13.76
C GLY A 322 32.06 2.27 14.76
N GLY A 323 32.07 3.53 14.33
CA GLY A 323 31.69 4.69 15.13
C GLY A 323 30.18 4.79 15.43
N ARG A 324 29.71 5.97 15.86
CA ARG A 324 28.28 6.23 16.12
C ARG A 324 27.52 6.48 14.82
N VAL A 325 26.56 5.59 14.49
CA VAL A 325 25.71 5.71 13.29
C VAL A 325 24.57 6.74 13.44
N THR A 326 24.27 7.15 14.68
CA THR A 326 23.17 8.08 15.02
C THR A 326 23.20 9.37 14.20
N LYS A 327 24.38 9.97 13.97
CA LYS A 327 24.50 11.22 13.19
C LYS A 327 24.07 11.01 11.72
N ILE A 328 24.50 9.90 11.13
CA ILE A 328 24.22 9.52 9.74
C ILE A 328 22.72 9.26 9.57
N LEU A 329 22.13 8.49 10.48
CA LEU A 329 20.70 8.19 10.46
C LEU A 329 19.84 9.44 10.68
N LYS A 330 20.25 10.34 11.58
CA LYS A 330 19.54 11.59 11.82
C LYS A 330 19.45 12.45 10.58
N GLU A 331 20.50 12.52 9.77
CA GLU A 331 20.50 13.27 8.51
C GLU A 331 19.53 12.68 7.48
N VAL A 332 19.53 11.36 7.30
CA VAL A 332 18.60 10.68 6.39
C VAL A 332 17.17 10.82 6.85
N ILE A 333 16.90 10.59 8.13
CA ILE A 333 15.58 10.73 8.71
C ILE A 333 15.06 12.14 8.50
N LYS A 334 15.89 13.17 8.75
CA LYS A 334 15.52 14.57 8.49
C LYS A 334 15.23 14.83 7.01
N ASN A 335 15.97 14.20 6.10
CA ASN A 335 15.69 14.31 4.67
C ASN A 335 14.35 13.67 4.28
N ILE A 336 14.07 12.45 4.76
CA ILE A 336 12.78 11.78 4.58
C ILE A 336 11.64 12.68 5.07
N GLN A 337 11.78 13.26 6.26
CA GLN A 337 10.78 14.19 6.80
C GLN A 337 10.57 15.41 5.91
N ASN A 338 11.65 16.06 5.46
CA ASN A 338 11.55 17.24 4.60
C ASN A 338 10.88 16.91 3.25
N THR A 339 11.17 15.73 2.71
CA THR A 339 10.57 15.24 1.46
C THR A 339 9.08 14.96 1.65
N LEU A 340 8.70 14.29 2.74
CA LEU A 340 7.30 14.06 3.08
C LEU A 340 6.56 15.37 3.35
N TYR A 341 7.15 16.33 4.08
CA TYR A 341 6.53 17.63 4.38
C TYR A 341 6.20 18.46 3.12
N ARG A 342 7.00 18.30 2.05
CA ARG A 342 6.78 18.98 0.76
C ARG A 342 5.79 18.25 -0.16
N SER A 343 5.35 17.06 0.24
CA SER A 343 4.44 16.23 -0.56
C SER A 343 2.98 16.63 -0.29
N GLU A 344 2.08 16.21 -1.20
CA GLU A 344 0.65 16.50 -1.05
C GLU A 344 0.07 15.73 0.14
N ASP A 345 -0.70 16.42 1.01
CA ASP A 345 -1.22 15.85 2.26
C ASP A 345 -2.01 14.54 2.06
N THR A 346 -2.74 14.42 0.95
CA THR A 346 -3.51 13.20 0.62
C THR A 346 -2.62 11.99 0.38
N LEU A 347 -1.47 12.17 -0.27
CA LEU A 347 -0.49 11.10 -0.48
C LEU A 347 0.24 10.74 0.82
N ILE A 348 0.48 11.72 1.70
CA ILE A 348 1.06 11.44 3.02
C ILE A 348 0.06 10.67 3.88
N ALA A 349 -1.22 11.05 3.87
CA ALA A 349 -2.27 10.35 4.61
C ALA A 349 -2.40 8.90 4.14
N LYS A 350 -2.39 8.66 2.82
CA LYS A 350 -2.32 7.32 2.22
C LYS A 350 -1.15 6.51 2.78
N LEU A 351 0.08 7.04 2.69
CA LEU A 351 1.28 6.38 3.19
C LEU A 351 1.15 6.08 4.70
N SER A 352 0.62 7.02 5.48
CA SER A 352 0.42 6.83 6.92
C SER A 352 -0.55 5.70 7.24
N TYR A 353 -1.66 5.57 6.49
CA TYR A 353 -2.58 4.45 6.65
C TYR A 353 -1.94 3.11 6.27
N GLU A 354 -1.17 3.05 5.17
CA GLU A 354 -0.47 1.83 4.76
C GLU A 354 0.56 1.38 5.79
N VAL A 355 1.38 2.32 6.29
CA VAL A 355 2.37 2.05 7.35
C VAL A 355 1.68 1.59 8.64
N ARG A 356 0.57 2.24 9.01
CA ARG A 356 -0.21 1.86 10.19
C ARG A 356 -0.72 0.42 10.05
N VAL A 357 -1.40 0.10 8.95
CA VAL A 357 -1.97 -1.23 8.71
C VAL A 357 -0.87 -2.29 8.64
N PHE A 358 0.28 -1.98 8.04
CA PHE A 358 1.45 -2.88 8.04
C PHE A 358 1.92 -3.20 9.47
N LEU A 359 2.05 -2.19 10.33
CA LEU A 359 2.48 -2.38 11.72
C LEU A 359 1.44 -3.18 12.52
N GLU A 360 0.15 -2.87 12.36
CA GLU A 360 -0.93 -3.60 13.04
C GLU A 360 -0.91 -5.08 12.67
N ILE A 361 -0.83 -5.43 11.38
CA ILE A 361 -0.78 -6.83 10.91
C ILE A 361 0.48 -7.55 11.42
N THR A 362 1.59 -6.83 11.55
CA THR A 362 2.89 -7.41 11.94
C THR A 362 3.01 -7.63 13.46
N VAL A 363 2.39 -6.78 14.28
CA VAL A 363 2.54 -6.80 15.74
C VAL A 363 1.40 -7.55 16.43
N ASP A 364 0.17 -7.36 15.96
CA ASP A 364 -1.03 -7.95 16.52
C ASP A 364 -1.96 -8.36 15.38
N PRO A 365 -1.70 -9.52 14.73
CA PRO A 365 -2.62 -10.07 13.76
C PRO A 365 -3.90 -10.45 14.50
N GLU A 366 -4.84 -9.51 14.58
CA GLU A 366 -6.18 -9.80 15.08
C GLU A 366 -6.72 -10.95 14.23
N GLN A 367 -6.91 -12.11 14.88
CA GLN A 367 -7.48 -13.26 14.20
C GLN A 367 -8.85 -12.83 13.66
N ASP A 368 -9.20 -13.25 12.45
CA ASP A 368 -10.49 -13.09 11.74
C ASP A 368 -11.72 -13.60 12.55
N ARG A 369 -11.62 -13.80 13.86
CA ARG A 369 -12.62 -14.44 14.72
C ARG A 369 -13.89 -13.63 14.94
N TYR A 370 -14.04 -12.42 14.38
CA TYR A 370 -15.22 -11.59 14.58
C TYR A 370 -15.66 -10.74 13.37
N VAL A 371 -15.44 -11.21 12.13
CA VAL A 371 -16.12 -10.64 10.94
C VAL A 371 -16.81 -11.73 10.13
#